data_AF-A0A955I520-F1
#
_entry.id   AF-A0A955I520-F1
#
_cell.length_a   1.000
_cell.length_b   1.000
_cell.length_c   1.000
_cell.angle_alpha   90.00
_cell.angle_beta   90.00
_cell.angle_gamma   90.00
#
_symmetry.space_group_name_H-M   'P 1'
#
loop_
_entity.id
_entity.type
_entity.pdbx_description
1 polymer ?
#
loop_
_entity_poly.entity_id
_entity_poly.type
_entity_poly.pdbx_seq_one_letter_code
_entity_poly.pdbx_strand_id
1 'polypeptide(L)'
;MAMLTDTLIVLLIISAISIWELITSFTQIMSKRFLGRKIWKIAPYHHHLEAIGWGEETIVMRFWLIGMVLSVFGLIVYYTLGI
;
A
#
# COMPACT_ATOMS: atom_id res chain seq x y z
N MET A 1 18.69 1.98 5.00
CA MET A 1 18.83 0.82 5.90
C MET A 1 18.48 -0.49 5.23
N ALA A 2 17.28 -0.67 4.65
CA ALA A 2 16.92 -1.93 3.96
C ALA A 2 17.87 -2.29 2.79
N MET A 3 18.27 -1.32 1.96
CA MET A 3 19.29 -1.51 0.90
C MET A 3 20.70 -1.80 1.44
N LEU A 4 20.96 -1.50 2.72
CA LEU A 4 22.26 -1.76 3.36
C LEU A 4 22.29 -3.09 4.13
N THR A 5 21.12 -3.71 4.31
CA THR A 5 20.93 -4.95 5.08
C THR A 5 20.45 -6.09 4.18
N ASP A 6 20.42 -5.90 2.86
CA ASP A 6 19.87 -6.84 1.87
C ASP A 6 18.43 -7.32 2.16
N THR A 7 17.69 -6.60 3.01
CA THR A 7 16.31 -6.93 3.42
C THR A 7 15.24 -6.38 2.47
N LEU A 8 15.59 -6.21 1.20
CA LEU A 8 14.74 -5.54 0.21
C LEU A 8 13.38 -6.24 0.05
N ILE A 9 13.36 -7.57 0.13
CA ILE A 9 12.14 -8.38 0.09
C ILE A 9 11.23 -8.06 1.29
N VAL A 10 11.80 -7.95 2.49
CA VAL A 10 11.06 -7.64 3.72
C VAL A 10 10.47 -6.22 3.63
N LEU A 11 11.24 -5.27 3.09
CA LEU A 11 10.76 -3.91 2.86
C LEU A 11 9.53 -3.90 1.95
N LEU A 12 9.55 -4.64 0.84
CA LEU A 12 8.41 -4.71 -0.09
C LEU A 12 7.16 -5.28 0.58
N ILE A 13 7.32 -6.27 1.47
CA ILE A 13 6.21 -6.86 2.23
C ILE A 13 5.61 -5.85 3.20
N ILE A 14 6.46 -5.20 4.02
CA ILE A 14 6.01 -4.26 5.05
C ILE A 14 5.38 -3.01 4.42
N SER A 15 5.94 -2.55 3.30
CA SER A 15 5.46 -1.37 2.59
C SER A 15 4.34 -1.65 1.58
N ALA A 16 3.78 -2.87 1.53
CA ALA A 16 2.81 -3.25 0.51
C ALA A 16 1.59 -2.33 0.44
N ILE A 17 1.09 -1.83 1.57
CA ILE A 17 -0.02 -0.86 1.61
C ILE A 17 0.40 0.46 0.94
N SER A 18 1.57 0.98 1.27
CA SER A 18 2.10 2.21 0.67
C SER A 18 2.37 2.05 -0.83
N ILE A 19 2.87 0.89 -1.25
CA ILE A 19 3.05 0.55 -2.67
C ILE A 19 1.69 0.55 -3.38
N TRP A 20 0.64 0.02 -2.75
CA TRP A 20 -0.71 0.04 -3.31
C TRP A 20 -1.26 1.47 -3.50
N GLU A 21 -1.07 2.35 -2.52
CA GLU A 21 -1.44 3.76 -2.61
C GLU A 21 -0.71 4.47 -3.77
N LEU A 22 0.57 4.15 -3.99
CA LEU A 22 1.34 4.66 -5.12
C LEU A 22 0.83 4.14 -6.46
N ILE A 23 0.55 2.83 -6.57
CA ILE A 23 0.03 2.22 -7.80
C ILE A 23 -1.32 2.83 -8.19
N THR A 24 -2.23 3.01 -7.23
CA THR A 24 -3.55 3.60 -7.51
C THR A 24 -3.46 5.06 -7.94
N SER A 25 -2.58 5.85 -7.31
CA SER A 25 -2.31 7.22 -7.75
C SER A 25 -1.67 7.27 -9.15
N PHE A 26 -0.67 6.43 -9.40
CA PHE A 26 0.01 6.35 -10.70
C PHE A 26 -0.95 5.95 -11.83
N THR A 27 -1.75 4.90 -11.63
CA THR A 27 -2.76 4.45 -12.61
C THR A 27 -3.81 5.52 -12.87
N GLN A 28 -4.22 6.27 -11.86
CA GLN A 28 -5.14 7.39 -12.02
C GLN A 28 -4.54 8.51 -12.89
N ILE A 29 -3.27 8.88 -12.66
CA ILE A 29 -2.57 9.89 -13.45
C ILE A 29 -2.39 9.42 -14.89
N MET A 30 -1.95 8.18 -15.10
CA MET A 30 -1.79 7.60 -16.44
C MET A 30 -3.11 7.55 -17.19
N SER A 31 -4.21 7.13 -16.56
CA SER A 31 -5.52 7.10 -17.20
C SER A 31 -6.01 8.49 -17.58
N LYS A 32 -5.85 9.49 -16.70
CA LYS A 32 -6.20 10.86 -17.06
C LYS A 32 -5.36 11.39 -18.22
N ARG A 33 -4.08 11.02 -18.29
CA ARG A 33 -3.15 11.48 -19.33
C ARG A 33 -3.42 10.84 -20.70
N PHE A 34 -3.69 9.53 -20.73
CA PHE A 34 -3.82 8.78 -21.99
C PHE A 34 -5.28 8.57 -22.43
N LEU A 35 -6.18 8.32 -21.49
CA LEU A 35 -7.59 7.98 -21.77
C LEU A 35 -8.55 9.14 -21.47
N GLY A 36 -8.07 10.21 -20.84
CA GLY A 36 -8.89 11.38 -20.46
C GLY A 36 -9.95 11.10 -19.39
N ARG A 37 -9.98 9.88 -18.82
CA ARG A 37 -11.00 9.44 -17.84
C ARG A 37 -10.36 8.96 -16.54
N LYS A 38 -11.13 9.04 -15.46
CA LYS A 38 -10.75 8.53 -14.13
C LYS A 38 -11.09 7.03 -14.04
N ILE A 39 -10.18 6.22 -13.49
CA ILE A 39 -10.44 4.80 -13.17
C ILE A 39 -11.05 4.71 -11.77
N TRP A 40 -10.43 5.39 -10.81
CA TRP A 40 -10.88 5.48 -9.43
C TRP A 40 -11.73 6.74 -9.23
N LYS A 41 -12.69 6.72 -8.29
CA LYS A 41 -13.47 7.93 -7.95
C LYS A 41 -12.54 9.10 -7.55
N ILE A 42 -11.63 8.80 -6.62
CA ILE A 42 -10.55 9.67 -6.13
C ILE A 42 -9.35 8.75 -5.89
N ALA A 43 -8.15 9.22 -6.19
CA ALA A 43 -6.91 8.54 -5.81
C ALA A 43 -6.13 9.51 -4.90
N PRO A 44 -5.39 9.04 -3.89
CA PRO A 44 -5.00 7.65 -3.62
C PRO A 44 -6.13 6.73 -3.08
N TYR A 45 -5.84 5.45 -2.86
CA TYR A 45 -6.86 4.41 -2.61
C TYR A 45 -7.65 4.64 -1.32
N HIS A 46 -7.05 5.17 -0.25
CA HIS A 46 -7.80 5.52 0.97
C HIS A 46 -8.91 6.55 0.70
N HIS A 47 -8.67 7.61 -0.08
CA HIS A 47 -9.73 8.54 -0.50
C HIS A 47 -10.76 7.90 -1.44
N HIS A 48 -10.37 6.85 -2.18
CA HIS A 48 -11.34 6.06 -2.93
C HIS A 48 -12.37 5.40 -2.00
N LEU A 49 -11.92 4.85 -0.88
CA LEU A 49 -12.77 4.23 0.14
C LEU A 49 -13.68 5.26 0.83
N GLU A 50 -13.15 6.44 1.15
CA GLU A 50 -13.96 7.55 1.67
C GLU A 50 -15.07 7.94 0.68
N ALA A 51 -14.75 8.03 -0.61
CA ALA A 51 -15.73 8.33 -1.66
C ALA A 51 -16.75 7.18 -1.92
N ILE A 52 -16.55 6.01 -1.31
CA ILE A 52 -17.51 4.89 -1.29
C ILE A 52 -18.36 4.92 -0.01
N GLY A 53 -18.04 5.79 0.97
CA GLY A 53 -18.82 6.00 2.19
C GLY A 53 -18.19 5.42 3.45
N TRP A 54 -16.89 5.07 3.43
CA TRP A 54 -16.18 4.64 4.63
C TRP A 54 -15.71 5.85 5.45
N GLY A 55 -15.78 5.74 6.78
CA GLY A 55 -15.22 6.75 7.69
C GLY A 55 -13.69 6.71 7.69
N GLU A 56 -13.07 7.89 7.79
CA GLU A 56 -11.61 8.05 7.78
C GLU A 56 -10.97 7.23 8.91
N GLU A 57 -11.53 7.30 10.12
CA GLU A 57 -11.04 6.53 11.27
C GLU A 57 -11.11 5.03 11.03
N THR A 58 -12.17 4.57 10.36
CA THR A 58 -12.34 3.15 10.02
C THR A 58 -11.28 2.68 9.02
N ILE A 59 -10.94 3.52 8.03
CA ILE A 59 -9.91 3.22 7.03
C ILE A 59 -8.53 3.16 7.69
N VAL A 60 -8.18 4.18 8.48
CA VAL A 60 -6.88 4.28 9.16
C VAL A 60 -6.68 3.07 10.07
N MET A 61 -7.67 2.72 10.90
CA MET A 61 -7.57 1.57 11.80
C MET A 61 -7.40 0.24 11.06
N ARG A 62 -8.11 0.04 9.95
CA ARG A 62 -7.98 -1.17 9.14
C ARG A 62 -6.63 -1.25 8.44
N PHE A 63 -6.12 -0.13 7.93
CA PHE A 63 -4.80 -0.08 7.29
C PHE A 63 -3.69 -0.36 8.30
N TRP A 64 -3.81 0.14 9.52
CA TRP A 64 -2.88 -0.20 10.60
C TRP A 64 -2.94 -1.68 10.96
N LEU A 65 -4.14 -2.26 11.04
CA LEU A 65 -4.29 -3.69 11.32
C LEU A 65 -3.63 -4.55 10.23
N ILE A 66 -3.89 -4.24 8.95
CA ILE A 66 -3.25 -4.93 7.82
C ILE A 66 -1.73 -4.69 7.85
N GLY A 67 -1.29 -3.47 8.15
CA GLY A 67 0.12 -3.12 8.26
C GLY A 67 0.84 -3.93 9.34
N MET A 68 0.24 -4.06 10.53
CA MET A 68 0.76 -4.89 11.61
C MET A 68 0.87 -6.36 11.19
N VAL A 69 -0.15 -6.91 10.53
CA VAL A 69 -0.11 -8.29 10.04
C VAL A 69 1.02 -8.48 9.02
N LEU A 70 1.17 -7.55 8.07
CA LEU A 70 2.25 -7.57 7.08
C LEU A 70 3.63 -7.40 7.74
N SER A 71 3.75 -6.59 8.79
CA SER A 71 4.98 -6.46 9.57
C SER A 71 5.38 -7.75 10.26
N VAL A 72 4.44 -8.42 10.93
CA VAL A 72 4.70 -9.72 11.56
C VAL A 72 5.06 -10.76 10.51
N PHE A 73 4.34 -10.79 9.39
CA PHE A 73 4.65 -11.70 8.29
C PHE A 73 6.05 -11.43 7.70
N GLY A 74 6.41 -10.16 7.49
CA GLY A 74 7.74 -9.76 7.03
C GLY A 74 8.85 -10.21 7.97
N LEU A 75 8.64 -10.13 9.29
CA LEU A 75 9.58 -10.65 10.29
C LEU A 75 9.71 -12.18 10.21
N ILE A 76 8.60 -12.91 10.06
CA ILE A 76 8.64 -14.38 9.91
C ILE A 76 9.44 -14.76 8.67
N VAL A 77 9.19 -14.09 7.54
CA VAL A 77 9.90 -14.33 6.29
C VAL A 77 11.40 -14.04 6.43
N TYR A 78 11.76 -12.95 7.09
CA TYR A 78 13.15 -12.59 7.41
C TYR A 78 13.87 -13.73 8.15
N TYR A 79 13.31 -14.16 9.28
CA TYR A 79 13.92 -15.24 10.08
C TYR A 79 13.92 -16.61 9.38
N THR A 80 12.89 -16.90 8.57
CA THR A 80 12.77 -18.20 7.87
C THR A 80 13.77 -18.30 6.72
N LEU A 81 14.00 -17.21 5.99
CA LEU A 81 14.92 -17.19 4.85
C LEU A 81 16.38 -16.92 5.25
N GLY A 82 16.63 -16.55 6.52
CA GLY A 82 17.98 -16.31 7.04
C GLY A 82 18.72 -15.16 6.35
N ILE A 83 17.95 -14.24 5.75
CA ILE A 83 18.43 -12.95 5.22
C ILE A 83 18.48 -11.90 6.33
#